data_AF-I0X6H3-F1
#
_entry.id   AF-I0X6H3-F1
#
_cell.length_a   1.000
_cell.length_b   1.000
_cell.length_c   1.000
_cell.angle_alpha   90.00
_cell.angle_beta   90.00
_cell.angle_gamma   90.00
#
_symmetry.space_group_name_H-M   'P 1'
#
loop_
_entity.id
_entity.type
_entity.pdbx_description
1 polymer ?
#
loop_
_entity_poly.entity_id
_entity_poly.type
_entity_poly.pdbx_seq_one_letter_code
_entity_poly.pdbx_strand_id
1 'polypeptide(L)' 'MTITKNLEGEKLTIALEGRLDTVTSPDLESELKTALEGAKELIMDFTKLEYISSAGLRVLLSAHKKNGW' A
#
# COMPACT_ATOMS: atom_id res chain seq x y z
N MET A 1 -10.21 7.76 0.58
CA MET A 1 -9.65 6.39 0.54
C MET A 1 -9.45 5.96 1.97
N THR A 2 -9.82 4.73 2.29
CA THR A 2 -9.58 4.15 3.62
C THR A 2 -8.46 3.14 3.51
N ILE A 3 -7.49 3.23 4.41
CA ILE A 3 -6.34 2.32 4.49
C ILE A 3 -6.42 1.61 5.83
N THR A 4 -6.54 0.29 5.81
CA THR A 4 -6.51 -0.53 7.02
C THR A 4 -5.25 -1.38 7.01
N LYS A 5 -4.52 -1.38 8.13
CA LYS A 5 -3.25 -2.09 8.30
C LYS A 5 -3.43 -3.19 9.34
N ASN A 6 -3.01 -4.40 9.01
CA ASN A 6 -2.93 -5.51 9.95
C ASN A 6 -1.52 -6.11 9.88
N LEU A 7 -0.80 -6.10 11.01
CA LEU A 7 0.54 -6.68 11.11
C LEU A 7 0.44 -7.96 11.95
N GLU A 8 0.70 -9.09 11.31
CA GLU A 8 0.71 -10.42 11.94
C GLU A 8 2.11 -11.00 11.83
N GLY A 9 2.89 -10.86 12.91
CA GLY A 9 4.31 -11.24 12.90
C GLY A 9 5.10 -10.39 11.91
N GLU A 10 5.69 -11.03 10.89
CA GLU A 10 6.46 -10.35 9.83
C GLU A 10 5.63 -10.08 8.56
N LYS A 11 4.32 -10.36 8.60
CA LYS A 11 3.40 -10.20 7.49
C LYS A 11 2.51 -8.99 7.69
N LEU A 12 2.65 -8.01 6.81
CA LEU A 12 1.82 -6.82 6.78
C LEU A 12 0.75 -6.96 5.71
N THR A 13 -0.52 -6.83 6.09
CA THR A 13 -1.64 -6.73 5.16
C THR A 13 -2.18 -5.31 5.16
N ILE A 14 -2.28 -4.70 3.98
CA ILE A 14 -2.87 -3.38 3.77
C ILE A 14 -4.10 -3.54 2.87
N ALA A 15 -5.27 -3.27 3.44
CA ALA A 15 -6.53 -3.24 2.70
C ALA A 15 -6.87 -1.83 2.27
N LEU A 16 -7.16 -1.65 0.98
CA LEU A 16 -7.54 -0.37 0.39
C LEU A 16 -9.02 -0.37 -0.01
N GLU A 17 -9.72 0.70 0.38
CA GLU A 17 -11.11 0.93 0.04
C GLU A 17 -11.30 2.31 -0.61
N GLY A 18 -12.09 2.35 -1.68
CA GLY A 18 -12.35 3.54 -2.49
C GLY A 18 -11.42 3.64 -3.70
N ARG A 19 -10.76 4.79 -3.90
CA ARG A 19 -9.96 5.07 -5.11
C ARG A 19 -8.51 5.41 -4.77
N LEU A 20 -7.58 4.85 -5.54
CA LEU A 20 -6.14 5.13 -5.49
C LEU A 20 -5.71 5.93 -6.73
N ASP A 21 -5.73 7.25 -6.63
CA ASP A 21 -5.44 8.18 -7.73
C ASP A 21 -4.42 9.25 -7.34
N THR A 22 -4.24 10.29 -8.16
CA THR A 22 -3.26 11.36 -7.90
C THR A 22 -3.47 12.09 -6.57
N VAL A 23 -4.70 12.09 -6.04
CA VAL A 23 -5.03 12.74 -4.77
C VAL A 23 -4.68 11.83 -3.59
N THR A 24 -4.97 10.53 -3.70
CA THR A 24 -4.83 9.58 -2.57
C THR A 24 -3.52 8.80 -2.58
N SER A 25 -2.76 8.83 -3.68
CA SER A 25 -1.46 8.15 -3.80
C SER A 25 -0.42 8.61 -2.76
N PRO A 26 -0.25 9.92 -2.47
CA PRO A 26 0.73 10.37 -1.48
C PRO A 26 0.45 9.83 -0.07
N ASP A 27 -0.82 9.69 0.29
CA ASP A 27 -1.22 9.15 1.60
C ASP A 27 -0.77 7.69 1.75
N LEU A 28 -1.04 6.87 0.73
CA LEU A 28 -0.58 5.48 0.72
C LEU A 28 0.94 5.37 0.76
N GLU A 29 1.65 6.23 0.04
CA GLU A 29 3.13 6.25 0.05
C GLU A 29 3.69 6.54 1.44
N SER A 30 3.10 7.50 2.15
CA SER A 30 3.47 7.81 3.53
C SER A 30 3.22 6.62 4.47
N GLU A 31 2.05 5.99 4.35
CA GLU A 31 1.69 4.82 5.16
C GLU A 31 2.62 3.62 4.92
N LEU A 32 2.93 3.33 3.65
CA LEU A 32 3.87 2.28 3.28
C LEU A 32 5.27 2.57 3.82
N LYS A 33 5.73 3.82 3.74
CA LYS A 33 7.06 4.19 4.25
C LYS A 33 7.23 3.88 5.73
N THR A 34 6.18 4.05 6.54
CA THR A 34 6.22 3.75 7.99
C THR A 34 5.95 2.28 8.29
N ALA A 35 5.00 1.65 7.58
CA ALA A 35 4.56 0.30 7.89
C ALA A 35 5.55 -0.79 7.44
N LEU A 36 6.41 -0.50 6.46
CA LEU A 36 7.35 -1.46 5.90
C LEU A 36 8.57 -1.73 6.80
N GLU A 37 8.79 -0.98 7.88
CA GLU A 37 9.87 -1.24 8.83
C GLU A 37 9.57 -2.52 9.63
N GLY A 38 10.24 -3.62 9.27
CA GLY A 38 10.13 -4.91 9.96
C GLY A 38 9.21 -5.94 9.31
N ALA A 39 8.48 -5.58 8.25
CA ALA A 39 7.69 -6.53 7.47
C ALA A 39 8.56 -7.24 6.42
N LYS A 40 8.49 -8.58 6.36
CA LYS A 40 9.13 -9.39 5.31
C LYS A 40 8.17 -9.79 4.20
N GLU A 41 6.87 -9.75 4.48
CA GLU A 41 5.81 -10.01 3.51
C GLU A 41 4.81 -8.84 3.53
N LEU A 42 4.44 -8.34 2.35
CA LEU A 42 3.38 -7.35 2.19
C LEU A 42 2.27 -7.93 1.32
N ILE A 43 1.06 -7.93 1.84
CA ILE A 43 -0.16 -8.20 1.08
C ILE A 43 -0.91 -6.90 0.88
N MET A 44 -1.18 -6.59 -0.38
CA MET A 44 -2.09 -5.50 -0.75
C MET A 44 -3.46 -6.11 -1.09
N ASP A 45 -4.46 -5.82 -0.27
CA ASP A 45 -5.84 -6.22 -0.53
C ASP A 45 -6.58 -5.10 -1.26
N PHE A 46 -6.91 -5.37 -2.53
CA PHE A 46 -7.64 -4.47 -3.42
C PHE A 46 -9.10 -4.88 -3.61
N THR A 47 -9.64 -5.79 -2.80
CA THR A 47 -11.01 -6.33 -2.95
C THR A 47 -12.07 -5.22 -2.94
N LYS A 48 -11.83 -4.13 -2.19
CA LYS A 48 -12.72 -2.97 -2.12
C LYS A 48 -12.19 -1.73 -2.85
N LEU A 49 -11.16 -1.89 -3.68
CA LEU A 49 -10.63 -0.81 -4.47
C LEU A 49 -11.45 -0.68 -5.76
N GLU A 50 -12.08 0.46 -5.93
CA GLU A 50 -12.95 0.75 -7.08
C GLU A 50 -12.14 1.21 -8.30
N TYR A 51 -10.99 1.85 -8.07
CA TYR A 51 -10.19 2.45 -9.13
C TYR A 51 -8.73 2.64 -8.72
N ILE A 52 -7.82 2.40 -9.67
CA ILE A 52 -6.39 2.72 -9.54
C ILE A 52 -5.90 3.47 -10.77
N SER A 53 -5.17 4.58 -10.55
CA SER A 53 -4.52 5.34 -11.62
C SER A 53 -3.03 4.99 -11.74
N SER A 54 -2.36 5.50 -12.80
CA SER A 54 -0.92 5.38 -12.96
C SER A 54 -0.11 5.97 -11.80
N ALA A 55 -0.64 6.97 -11.09
CA ALA A 55 0.00 7.50 -9.89
C ALA A 55 0.01 6.45 -8.76
N GLY A 56 -1.12 5.76 -8.56
CA GLY A 56 -1.25 4.68 -7.58
C GLY A 56 -0.32 3.51 -7.87
N LEU A 57 -0.28 3.06 -9.14
CA LEU A 57 0.63 1.99 -9.56
C LEU A 57 2.11 2.34 -9.33
N ARG A 58 2.51 3.60 -9.54
CA ARG A 58 3.89 4.03 -9.25
C ARG A 58 4.22 3.94 -7.77
N VAL A 59 3.29 4.27 -6.88
CA VAL A 59 3.49 4.12 -5.43
C VAL A 59 3.73 2.64 -5.07
N LEU A 60 2.95 1.72 -5.62
CA LEU A 60 3.14 0.28 -5.41
C LEU A 60 4.51 -0.19 -5.91
N LEU A 61 4.93 0.23 -7.10
CA LEU A 61 6.24 -0.09 -7.65
C LEU A 61 7.38 0.47 -6.79
N SER A 62 7.24 1.71 -6.30
CA SER A 62 8.22 2.34 -5.43
C SER A 62 8.36 1.58 -4.11
N ALA A 63 7.25 1.14 -3.52
CA ALA A 63 7.25 0.34 -2.29
C ALA A 63 7.95 -1.01 -2.50
N HIS A 64 7.66 -1.71 -3.59
CA HIS A 64 8.32 -2.97 -3.95
C HIS A 64 9.83 -2.80 -4.14
N LYS A 65 10.26 -1.80 -4.93
CA LYS A 65 11.69 -1.50 -5.17
C LYS A 65 12.44 -1.15 -3.89
N LYS A 66 11.81 -0.45 -2.96
CA LYS A 66 12.46 0.05 -1.75
C LYS A 66 12.76 -1.05 -0.74
N ASN A 67 11.94 -2.10 -0.69
CA ASN A 67 12.14 -3.26 0.18
C ASN A 67 12.95 -4.39 -0.46
N GLY A 68 13.30 -4.29 -1.74
CA GLY A 68 14.18 -5.24 -2.42
C GLY A 68 13.56 -6.63 -2.64
N TRP A 69 12.24 -6.70 -2.76
CA TRP A 69 11.53 -7.91 -3.22
C TRP A 69 11.52 -8.03 -4.73
#